data_AF-X1H4L0-F1
#
_entry.id   AF-X1H4L0-F1
#
_cell.length_a   1.000
_cell.length_b   1.000
_cell.length_c   1.000
_cell.angle_alpha   90.00
_cell.angle_beta   90.00
_cell.angle_gamma   90.00
#
_symmetry.space_group_name_H-M   'P 1'
#
loop_
_entity.id
_entity.type
_entity.pdbx_description
1 polymer ?
#
loop_
_entity_poly.entity_id
_entity_poly.type
_entity_poly.pdbx_seq_one_letter_code
_entity_poly.pdbx_strand_id
1 'polypeptide(L)'
;EDLTDEQIEEKVSEHYDLYTWEWEYLCEALTELMKKVSYRNYYDHYYWYAEVANFGWRSQSGDKYFKAETGEELLRGILPKTDCTFRIYRESNRLSIQNFHHDSPVGKEWYYVRAMTKAEVEEEFLYLTF
;
A
#
# COMPACT_ATOMS: atom_id res chain seq x y z
N GLU A 1 18.80 -37.32 13.53
CA GLU A 1 17.36 -37.57 13.43
C GLU A 1 16.82 -36.57 12.44
N ASP A 2 16.05 -37.03 11.45
CA ASP A 2 15.32 -36.12 10.56
C ASP A 2 14.13 -35.57 11.34
N LEU A 3 13.91 -34.26 11.24
CA LEU A 3 12.75 -33.60 11.83
C LEU A 3 11.49 -34.09 11.12
N THR A 4 10.42 -34.28 11.87
CA THR A 4 9.11 -34.55 11.27
C THR A 4 8.61 -33.28 10.57
N ASP A 5 7.74 -33.42 9.57
CA ASP A 5 7.17 -32.28 8.85
C ASP A 5 6.51 -31.25 9.80
N GLU A 6 5.89 -31.74 10.87
CA GLU A 6 5.24 -30.93 11.92
C GLU A 6 6.27 -30.10 12.72
N GLN A 7 7.45 -30.66 13.02
CA GLN A 7 8.55 -29.96 13.69
C GLN A 7 9.26 -28.96 12.76
N ILE A 8 9.21 -29.22 11.44
CA ILE A 8 9.70 -28.28 10.43
C ILE A 8 8.75 -27.10 10.33
N GLU A 9 7.43 -27.33 10.25
CA GLU A 9 6.42 -26.26 10.23
C GLU A 9 6.47 -25.39 11.49
N GLU A 10 6.57 -25.98 12.67
CA GLU A 10 6.68 -25.23 13.93
C GLU A 10 7.92 -24.32 13.92
N LYS A 11 9.08 -24.85 13.54
CA LYS A 11 10.32 -24.06 13.45
C LYS A 11 10.30 -22.98 12.38
N VAL A 12 9.65 -23.24 11.24
CA VAL A 12 9.48 -22.24 10.18
C VAL A 12 8.54 -21.13 10.66
N SER A 13 7.47 -21.48 11.38
CA SER A 13 6.52 -20.52 11.94
C SER A 13 7.11 -19.62 13.03
N GLU A 14 8.10 -20.12 13.77
CA GLU A 14 8.85 -19.38 14.78
C GLU A 14 9.95 -18.47 14.20
N HIS A 15 10.29 -18.62 12.91
CA HIS A 15 11.34 -17.84 12.26
C HIS A 15 10.83 -16.45 11.85
N TYR A 16 10.82 -15.54 12.82
CA TYR A 16 10.55 -14.10 12.64
C TYR A 16 11.32 -13.46 11.46
N ASP A 17 12.51 -13.97 11.16
CA ASP A 17 13.36 -13.50 10.06
C ASP A 17 12.73 -13.74 8.68
N LEU A 18 11.96 -14.84 8.48
CA LEU A 18 11.32 -15.13 7.20
C LEU A 18 10.25 -14.09 6.87
N TYR A 19 9.36 -13.81 7.82
CA TYR A 19 8.31 -12.80 7.66
C TYR A 19 8.90 -11.40 7.46
N THR A 20 10.00 -11.09 8.14
CA THR A 20 10.70 -9.81 7.98
C THR A 20 11.28 -9.69 6.57
N TRP A 21 11.95 -10.72 6.05
CA TRP A 21 12.50 -10.71 4.70
C TRP A 21 11.43 -10.64 3.61
N GLU A 22 10.32 -11.35 3.77
CA GLU A 22 9.20 -11.26 2.83
C GLU A 22 8.60 -9.86 2.80
N TRP A 23 8.44 -9.23 3.97
CA TRP A 23 7.96 -7.85 4.08
C TRP A 23 8.92 -6.85 3.41
N GLU A 24 10.22 -6.97 3.68
CA GLU A 24 11.26 -6.13 3.07
C GLU A 24 11.26 -6.29 1.55
N TYR A 25 11.24 -7.53 1.04
CA TYR A 25 11.19 -7.82 -0.39
C TYR A 25 9.92 -7.26 -1.05
N LEU A 26 8.76 -7.39 -0.39
CA LEU A 26 7.52 -6.78 -0.85
C LEU A 26 7.65 -5.26 -0.94
N CYS A 27 8.20 -4.61 0.08
CA CYS A 27 8.37 -3.15 0.12
C CYS A 27 9.35 -2.66 -0.96
N GLU A 28 10.44 -3.38 -1.19
CA GLU A 28 11.39 -3.10 -2.28
C GLU A 28 10.73 -3.25 -3.65
N ALA A 29 10.04 -4.37 -3.89
CA ALA A 29 9.33 -4.62 -5.15
C ALA A 29 8.25 -3.56 -5.40
N LEU A 30 7.52 -3.15 -4.36
CA LEU A 30 6.53 -2.08 -4.44
C LEU A 30 7.19 -0.72 -4.72
N THR A 31 8.34 -0.43 -4.13
CA THR A 31 9.12 0.79 -4.41
C THR A 31 9.52 0.86 -5.90
N GLU A 32 9.94 -0.27 -6.48
CA GLU A 32 10.22 -0.34 -7.92
C GLU A 32 8.96 -0.19 -8.78
N LEU A 33 7.82 -0.72 -8.35
CA LEU A 33 6.53 -0.48 -9.01
C LEU A 33 6.12 1.00 -8.95
N MET A 34 6.33 1.65 -7.80
CA MET A 34 6.07 3.07 -7.60
C MET A 34 6.85 3.92 -8.60
N LYS A 35 8.16 3.68 -8.75
CA LYS A 35 9.01 4.39 -9.75
C LYS A 35 8.47 4.27 -11.17
N LYS A 36 7.94 3.10 -11.53
CA LYS A 36 7.37 2.87 -12.86
C LYS A 36 6.01 3.55 -13.03
N VAL A 37 5.22 3.70 -11.97
CA VAL A 37 3.93 4.41 -11.98
C VAL A 37 4.17 5.92 -12.02
N SER A 38 5.14 6.41 -11.26
CA SER A 38 5.51 7.82 -11.17
C SER A 38 6.51 8.26 -12.25
N TYR A 39 6.86 7.41 -13.23
CA TYR A 39 7.92 7.70 -14.21
C TYR A 39 7.74 9.04 -14.94
N ARG A 40 6.50 9.45 -15.23
CA ARG A 40 6.20 10.74 -15.86
C ARG A 40 6.37 11.95 -14.92
N ASN A 41 6.41 11.69 -13.62
CA ASN A 41 6.46 12.66 -12.53
C ASN A 41 7.73 12.45 -11.69
N TYR A 42 8.76 11.80 -12.25
CA TYR A 42 9.93 11.30 -11.52
C TYR A 42 10.71 12.40 -10.79
N TYR A 43 10.62 13.65 -11.26
CA TYR A 43 11.27 14.82 -10.65
C TYR A 43 10.42 15.52 -9.59
N ASP A 44 9.15 15.12 -9.41
CA ASP A 44 8.17 15.77 -8.55
C ASP A 44 7.95 15.00 -7.24
N HIS A 45 8.96 14.99 -6.36
CA HIS A 45 8.85 14.85 -4.90
C HIS A 45 7.93 13.75 -4.30
N TYR A 46 7.65 12.66 -5.02
CA TYR A 46 6.88 11.50 -4.55
C TYR A 46 5.53 11.86 -3.87
N TYR A 47 4.78 12.78 -4.47
CA TYR A 47 3.41 13.08 -4.03
C TYR A 47 2.41 12.07 -4.60
N TRP A 48 1.49 11.63 -3.75
CA TRP A 48 0.48 10.64 -4.06
C TRP A 48 -0.90 11.12 -3.65
N TYR A 49 -1.88 10.70 -4.45
CA TYR A 49 -3.28 10.79 -4.12
C TYR A 49 -3.85 9.38 -4.02
N ALA A 50 -4.59 9.11 -2.96
CA ALA A 50 -5.29 7.86 -2.74
C ALA A 50 -6.76 8.10 -2.49
N GLU A 51 -7.60 7.31 -3.16
CA GLU A 51 -9.02 7.17 -2.86
C GLU A 51 -9.26 5.81 -2.23
N VAL A 52 -10.13 5.73 -1.25
CA VAL A 52 -10.64 4.48 -0.69
C VAL A 52 -12.13 4.35 -0.94
N ALA A 53 -12.56 3.16 -1.34
CA ALA A 53 -13.96 2.78 -1.49
C ALA A 53 -14.31 1.64 -0.54
N ASN A 54 -15.49 1.70 0.07
CA ASN A 54 -16.04 0.71 1.00
C ASN A 54 -15.16 0.43 2.24
N PHE A 55 -14.54 1.47 2.79
CA PHE A 55 -13.72 1.40 3.98
C PHE A 55 -14.49 0.89 5.20
N GLY A 56 -13.95 -0.16 5.83
CA GLY A 56 -14.46 -0.77 7.05
C GLY A 56 -15.93 -1.23 7.01
N TRP A 57 -16.50 -1.45 8.19
CA TRP A 57 -17.85 -2.01 8.33
C TRP A 57 -18.95 -1.06 7.82
N ARG A 58 -18.72 0.26 7.88
CA ARG A 58 -19.66 1.28 7.39
C ARG A 58 -19.61 1.51 5.88
N SER A 59 -18.68 0.86 5.16
CA SER A 59 -18.48 1.04 3.72
C SER A 59 -18.30 2.50 3.31
N GLN A 60 -17.52 3.26 4.07
CA GLN A 60 -17.31 4.68 3.77
C GLN A 60 -16.32 4.87 2.62
N SER A 61 -16.39 6.00 1.94
CA SER A 61 -15.37 6.41 0.98
C SER A 61 -14.64 7.63 1.50
N GLY A 62 -13.41 7.82 1.04
CA GLY A 62 -12.61 8.99 1.37
C GLY A 62 -11.39 9.08 0.48
N ASP A 63 -10.67 10.16 0.63
CA ASP A 63 -9.47 10.44 -0.15
C ASP A 63 -8.40 11.11 0.72
N LYS A 64 -7.16 11.07 0.23
CA LYS A 64 -6.02 11.65 0.92
C LYS A 64 -4.87 11.96 -0.03
N TYR A 65 -4.23 13.09 0.23
CA TYR A 65 -2.94 13.50 -0.35
C TYR A 65 -1.82 13.20 0.64
N PHE A 66 -0.72 12.61 0.19
CA PHE A 66 0.42 12.26 1.05
C PHE A 66 1.73 12.12 0.27
N LYS A 67 2.84 12.00 1.01
CA LYS A 67 4.16 11.68 0.46
C LYS A 67 4.56 10.27 0.83
N ALA A 68 5.18 9.57 -0.12
CA ALA A 68 5.76 8.25 0.12
C ALA A 68 6.87 7.99 -0.91
N GLU A 69 8.10 7.88 -0.44
CA GLU A 69 9.28 7.58 -1.24
C GLU A 69 9.52 6.07 -1.34
N THR A 70 9.04 5.31 -0.37
CA THR A 70 9.16 3.85 -0.31
C THR A 70 7.81 3.14 -0.32
N GLY A 71 7.82 1.86 -0.69
CA GLY A 71 6.64 0.99 -0.62
C GLY A 71 6.08 0.89 0.79
N GLU A 72 6.94 0.84 1.80
CA GLU A 72 6.51 0.84 3.21
C GLU A 72 5.77 2.12 3.56
N GLU A 73 6.31 3.29 3.22
CA GLU A 73 5.66 4.59 3.46
C GLU A 73 4.33 4.70 2.72
N LEU A 74 4.24 4.15 1.50
CA LEU A 74 3.00 4.13 0.74
C LEU A 74 1.92 3.32 1.44
N LEU A 75 2.25 2.09 1.86
CA LEU A 75 1.32 1.22 2.59
C LEU A 75 0.93 1.82 3.93
N ARG A 76 1.89 2.32 4.73
CA ARG A 76 1.60 3.01 6.00
C ARG A 76 0.80 4.29 5.82
N GLY A 77 0.90 4.92 4.65
CA GLY A 77 0.20 6.15 4.32
C GLY A 77 -1.31 5.98 4.12
N ILE A 78 -1.74 4.77 3.70
CA ILE A 78 -3.11 4.50 3.26
C ILE A 78 -3.81 3.37 4.04
N LEU A 79 -3.09 2.32 4.47
CA LEU A 79 -3.68 1.18 5.15
C LEU A 79 -3.99 1.52 6.61
N PRO A 80 -5.05 0.92 7.19
CA PRO A 80 -5.35 1.07 8.61
C PRO A 80 -4.24 0.44 9.45
N LYS A 81 -4.02 0.98 10.66
CA LYS A 81 -3.03 0.47 11.62
C LYS A 81 -3.55 -0.77 12.35
N THR A 82 -3.73 -1.85 11.60
CA THR A 82 -4.19 -3.15 12.07
C THR A 82 -3.62 -4.25 11.18
N ASP A 83 -3.85 -5.50 11.57
CA ASP A 83 -3.46 -6.65 10.76
C ASP A 83 -4.26 -6.64 9.45
N CYS A 84 -3.53 -6.43 8.36
CA CYS A 84 -4.07 -6.35 7.01
C CYS A 84 -3.52 -7.50 6.20
N THR A 85 -4.39 -8.17 5.45
CA THR A 85 -4.00 -8.95 4.27
C THR A 85 -4.40 -8.14 3.05
N PHE A 86 -3.55 -8.03 2.04
CA PHE A 86 -3.88 -7.21 0.88
C PHE A 86 -3.30 -7.77 -0.41
N ARG A 87 -3.84 -7.28 -1.53
CA ARG A 87 -3.36 -7.59 -2.89
C ARG A 87 -3.13 -6.30 -3.64
N ILE A 88 -1.96 -6.18 -4.27
CA ILE A 88 -1.57 -5.00 -5.03
C ILE A 88 -1.64 -5.33 -6.52
N TYR A 89 -2.35 -4.49 -7.26
CA TYR A 89 -2.50 -4.57 -8.70
C TYR A 89 -1.92 -3.31 -9.32
N ARG A 90 -1.03 -3.49 -10.31
CA ARG A 90 -0.53 -2.37 -11.10
C ARG A 90 -1.40 -2.19 -12.34
N GLU A 91 -1.83 -0.96 -12.55
CA GLU A 91 -2.39 -0.49 -13.80
C GLU A 91 -1.41 0.48 -14.48
N SER A 92 -1.72 0.99 -15.68
CA SER A 92 -0.77 1.76 -16.48
C SER A 92 -0.19 2.99 -15.75
N ASN A 93 -1.00 3.69 -14.96
CA ASN A 93 -0.65 4.93 -14.26
C ASN A 93 -1.11 4.98 -12.80
N ARG A 94 -1.53 3.85 -12.23
CA ARG A 94 -1.99 3.76 -10.83
C ARG A 94 -1.73 2.39 -10.23
N LEU A 95 -1.81 2.33 -8.90
CA LEU A 95 -1.87 1.11 -8.12
C LEU A 95 -3.29 0.96 -7.56
N SER A 96 -3.82 -0.24 -7.65
CA SER A 96 -5.09 -0.63 -7.05
C SER A 96 -4.81 -1.65 -5.96
N ILE A 97 -5.26 -1.43 -4.73
CA ILE A 97 -4.96 -2.29 -3.59
C ILE A 97 -6.27 -2.77 -2.98
N GLN A 98 -6.48 -4.08 -2.98
CA GLN A 98 -7.60 -4.70 -2.28
C GLN A 98 -7.16 -5.03 -0.85
N ASN A 99 -7.84 -4.48 0.15
CA ASN A 99 -7.49 -4.67 1.55
C ASN A 99 -8.51 -5.57 2.27
N PHE A 100 -8.00 -6.39 3.18
CA PHE A 100 -8.75 -7.30 4.04
C PHE A 100 -8.27 -7.11 5.47
N HIS A 101 -9.20 -6.86 6.38
CA HIS A 101 -8.95 -6.78 7.82
C HIS A 101 -10.23 -7.17 8.56
N HIS A 102 -10.20 -7.25 9.88
CA HIS A 102 -11.31 -7.75 10.68
C HIS A 102 -12.66 -7.01 10.46
N ASP A 103 -12.63 -5.72 10.09
CA ASP A 103 -13.82 -4.92 9.77
C ASP A 103 -14.25 -5.00 8.28
N SER A 104 -13.40 -5.57 7.41
CA SER A 104 -13.67 -5.77 5.98
C SER A 104 -13.13 -7.15 5.51
N PRO A 105 -13.63 -8.27 6.07
CA PRO A 105 -13.03 -9.59 5.85
C PRO A 105 -13.26 -10.14 4.44
N VAL A 106 -14.21 -9.58 3.69
CA VAL A 106 -14.59 -10.03 2.34
C VAL A 106 -13.91 -9.24 1.22
N GLY A 107 -12.96 -8.35 1.53
CA GLY A 107 -12.16 -7.64 0.53
C GLY A 107 -12.96 -6.66 -0.32
N LYS A 108 -14.00 -6.05 0.24
CA LYS A 108 -14.77 -4.99 -0.43
C LYS A 108 -14.03 -3.65 -0.43
N GLU A 109 -13.02 -3.51 0.42
CA GLU A 109 -12.23 -2.29 0.58
C GLU A 109 -11.15 -2.19 -0.50
N TRP A 110 -11.20 -1.11 -1.27
CA TRP A 110 -10.29 -0.86 -2.38
C TRP A 110 -9.66 0.50 -2.25
N TYR A 111 -8.34 0.55 -2.40
CA TYR A 111 -7.57 1.78 -2.54
C TYR A 111 -7.15 1.96 -3.99
N TYR A 112 -7.27 3.18 -4.51
CA TYR A 112 -6.81 3.58 -5.84
C TYR A 112 -5.79 4.70 -5.67
N VAL A 113 -4.53 4.40 -5.98
CA VAL A 113 -3.38 5.26 -5.67
C VAL A 113 -2.70 5.69 -6.95
N ARG A 114 -2.61 7.00 -7.18
CA ARG A 114 -1.94 7.58 -8.36
C ARG A 114 -0.84 8.54 -7.94
N ALA A 115 0.24 8.56 -8.72
CA ALA A 115 1.26 9.59 -8.57
C ALA A 115 0.70 10.93 -9.02
N MET A 116 1.06 11.99 -8.32
CA MET A 116 0.71 13.37 -8.69
C MET A 116 1.93 14.09 -9.26
N THR A 117 1.68 15.03 -10.15
CA THR A 117 2.65 16.04 -10.59
C THR A 117 2.71 17.17 -9.57
N LYS A 118 3.80 17.93 -9.59
CA LYS A 118 3.92 19.13 -8.76
C LYS A 118 2.82 20.15 -9.07
N ALA A 119 2.45 20.30 -10.34
CA ALA A 119 1.38 21.21 -10.75
C ALA A 119 0.02 20.80 -10.16
N GLU A 120 -0.33 19.51 -10.21
CA GLU A 120 -1.56 19.02 -9.58
C GLU A 120 -1.56 19.25 -8.07
N VAL A 121 -0.41 19.05 -7.41
CA VAL A 121 -0.29 19.31 -5.97
C VAL A 121 -0.49 20.81 -5.67
N GLU A 122 0.19 21.69 -6.39
CA GLU A 122 0.08 23.14 -6.21
C GLU A 122 -1.35 23.65 -6.45
N GLU A 123 -2.04 23.14 -7.46
CA GLU A 123 -3.43 23.45 -7.76
C GLU A 123 -4.36 23.05 -6.60
N GLU A 124 -4.23 21.84 -6.07
CA GLU A 124 -5.09 21.35 -4.98
C GLU A 124 -4.86 22.11 -3.66
N PHE A 125 -3.60 22.43 -3.34
CA PHE A 125 -3.28 23.24 -2.16
C PHE A 125 -3.77 24.70 -2.27
N LEU A 126 -3.85 25.24 -3.49
CA LEU A 126 -4.46 26.54 -3.74
C LEU A 126 -5.97 26.50 -3.44
N TYR A 127 -6.69 25.44 -3.81
CA TYR A 127 -8.14 25.35 -3.55
C TYR A 127 -8.50 25.09 -2.08
N LEU A 128 -7.59 24.51 -1.28
CA LEU A 128 -7.80 24.27 0.15
C LEU A 128 -7.50 25.50 1.04
N THR A 129 -7.01 26.61 0.48
CA THR A 129 -6.61 27.82 1.21
C THR A 129 -7.55 29.03 1.02
N PHE A 130 -8.71 28.85 0.39
CA PHE A 130 -9.75 29.88 0.24
C PHE A 130 -11.08 29.50 0.89
#